data_AF-Q2CF45-F1
#
_entry.id   AF-Q2CF45-F1
#
_cell.length_a   1.000
_cell.length_b   1.000
_cell.length_c   1.000
_cell.angle_alpha   90.00
_cell.angle_beta   90.00
_cell.angle_gamma   90.00
#
_symmetry.space_group_name_H-M   'P 1'
#
loop_
_entity.id
_entity.type
_entity.pdbx_description
1 polymer ?
#
loop_
_entity_poly.entity_id
_entity_poly.type
_entity_poly.pdbx_seq_one_letter_code
_entity_poly.pdbx_strand_id
1 'polypeptide(L)'
;MTETTASKERLERQKLSEQAREAIRDRIVRGAFPLGRKLPEAELVELLGMSKSPIREALLQLEREGLIEMASGRSARVFAMADGEVGELGELRQMLELQAMRMAVARNPDALRAALEDVVARMEVAMSRGDTDAYKLLDNDFHHAIFRNCGNSYVHDNYRMLSFRVQALRNRLSLDDALNKKSLREHREIADAVAAGRMDEAVALLEVHIGDTTDAYLARLAAEAEQEAAPAQALAPVRVDLAEMERFSRAALAAVGADAATTEAVTKALLHASEHGVDTHGFRLLPHYLHGLRDGRLNKRPDVRVVRESGGACVLDGDDAHGARAAYAAVERALELAPRHGLAAVAIRGSSHFGAAGAYALEIARHGMMGLAFCNSDSFVRLHGGAERFHGTNPIAAAAPAGEGDPWLLDMATSAIPFNRVQLSRSLGRALPDDVASDASGANVTDPDVAEMLAPLGGALFGYKGAGLAGLAEVFSTAFSDAPLSAELPPMISDDMATPRKLGAFVMALDPEAFSGRAVFEGVIRRYLAAIAASAAAPGETVMAPGTREWAEAARRRALGMTLDRTSVEALARFAEAHGIDPLRTRPEGR
;
A
#
# COMPACT_ATOMS: atom_id res chain seq x y z
N MET A 1 28.01 42.74 -22.72
CA MET A 1 27.15 42.73 -21.51
C MET A 1 26.37 41.43 -21.32
N THR A 2 26.54 40.40 -22.16
CA THR A 2 25.79 39.13 -22.09
C THR A 2 26.48 38.02 -21.30
N GLU A 3 27.82 38.01 -21.19
CA GLU A 3 28.57 37.01 -20.39
C GLU A 3 28.40 37.17 -18.87
N THR A 4 28.23 38.41 -18.39
CA THR A 4 28.18 38.70 -16.94
C THR A 4 26.86 38.24 -16.30
N THR A 5 25.75 38.31 -17.02
CA THR A 5 24.42 37.92 -16.54
C THR A 5 24.26 36.40 -16.50
N ALA A 6 24.71 35.69 -17.54
CA ALA A 6 24.68 34.22 -17.59
C ALA A 6 25.60 33.57 -16.54
N SER A 7 26.77 34.18 -16.27
CA SER A 7 27.67 33.77 -15.19
C SER A 7 27.02 33.94 -13.82
N LYS A 8 26.32 35.06 -13.59
CA LYS A 8 25.63 35.35 -12.33
C LYS A 8 24.41 34.44 -12.10
N GLU A 9 23.61 34.17 -13.14
CA GLU A 9 22.49 33.23 -13.08
C GLU A 9 22.96 31.79 -12.84
N ARG A 10 24.08 31.38 -13.45
CA ARG A 10 24.70 30.08 -13.20
C ARG A 10 25.24 29.95 -11.78
N LEU A 11 25.84 31.01 -11.23
CA LEU A 11 26.30 31.06 -9.83
C LEU A 11 25.13 30.96 -8.84
N GLU A 12 24.03 31.67 -9.10
CA GLU A 12 22.82 31.63 -8.26
C GLU A 12 22.14 30.25 -8.34
N ARG A 13 22.08 29.63 -9.52
CA ARG A 13 21.56 28.26 -9.66
C ARG A 13 22.40 27.24 -8.89
N GLN A 14 23.74 27.36 -8.93
CA GLN A 14 24.62 26.50 -8.14
C GLN A 14 24.36 26.67 -6.64
N LYS A 15 24.21 27.90 -6.14
CA LYS A 15 23.87 28.14 -4.72
C LYS A 15 22.54 27.51 -4.31
N LEU A 16 21.50 27.61 -5.15
CA LEU A 16 20.20 27.00 -4.88
C LEU A 16 20.26 25.47 -4.90
N SER A 17 21.05 24.87 -5.79
CA SER A 17 21.25 23.41 -5.80
C SER A 17 21.97 22.91 -4.55
N GLU A 18 22.95 23.66 -4.04
CA GLU A 18 23.65 23.32 -2.80
C GLU A 18 22.73 23.42 -1.58
N GLN A 19 21.90 24.47 -1.52
CA GLN A 19 20.90 24.61 -0.46
C GLN A 19 19.85 23.48 -0.49
N ALA A 20 19.37 23.11 -1.67
CA ALA A 20 18.48 21.97 -1.84
C ALA A 20 19.15 20.66 -1.38
N ARG A 21 20.39 20.42 -1.80
CA ARG A 21 21.18 19.24 -1.41
C ARG A 21 21.32 19.15 0.10
N GLU A 22 21.69 20.24 0.75
CA GLU A 22 21.90 20.30 2.20
C GLU A 22 20.60 20.08 2.98
N ALA A 23 19.49 20.65 2.51
CA ALA A 23 18.18 20.48 3.12
C ALA A 23 17.64 19.05 3.01
N ILE A 24 17.86 18.37 1.88
CA ILE A 24 17.47 16.96 1.68
C ILE A 24 18.38 16.04 2.50
N ARG A 25 19.69 16.29 2.46
CA ARG A 25 20.70 15.56 3.24
C ARG A 25 20.39 15.59 4.73
N ASP A 26 20.11 16.77 5.30
CA ASP A 26 19.77 16.92 6.72
C ASP A 26 18.52 16.10 7.12
N ARG A 27 17.53 16.01 6.24
CA ARG A 27 16.31 15.21 6.46
C ARG A 27 16.55 13.71 6.39
N ILE A 28 17.41 13.25 5.47
CA ILE A 28 17.83 11.84 5.40
C ILE A 28 18.61 11.49 6.65
N VAL A 29 19.61 12.31 6.99
CA VAL A 29 20.47 12.11 8.16
C VAL A 29 19.62 12.04 9.42
N ARG A 30 18.75 13.00 9.70
CA ARG A 30 17.90 13.00 10.91
C ARG A 30 16.81 11.91 10.93
N GLY A 31 16.67 11.13 9.87
CA GLY A 31 15.65 10.09 9.76
C GLY A 31 14.24 10.60 9.44
N ALA A 32 14.08 11.89 9.13
CA ALA A 32 12.81 12.44 8.63
C ALA A 32 12.46 11.85 7.26
N PHE A 33 13.46 11.50 6.46
CA PHE A 33 13.33 10.67 5.26
C PHE A 33 13.90 9.27 5.53
N PRO A 34 13.06 8.27 5.87
CA PRO A 34 13.53 6.91 6.19
C PRO A 34 14.22 6.21 5.01
N LEU A 35 15.08 5.24 5.31
CA LEU A 35 15.73 4.37 4.30
C LEU A 35 14.67 3.70 3.41
N GLY A 36 14.95 3.57 2.12
CA GLY A 36 14.01 3.03 1.13
C GLY A 36 12.86 3.96 0.74
N ARG A 37 12.71 5.13 1.37
CA ARG A 37 11.67 6.11 1.01
C ARG A 37 11.91 6.69 -0.36
N LYS A 38 10.89 6.70 -1.22
CA LYS A 38 10.93 7.45 -2.48
C LYS A 38 10.96 8.96 -2.20
N LEU A 39 11.72 9.70 -2.98
CA LEU A 39 11.86 11.15 -2.94
C LEU A 39 11.35 11.75 -4.26
N PRO A 40 10.02 11.94 -4.41
CA PRO A 40 9.45 12.54 -5.61
C PRO A 40 9.95 13.97 -5.80
N GLU A 41 10.40 14.31 -7.01
CA GLU A 41 10.87 15.67 -7.35
C GLU A 41 9.80 16.74 -7.06
N ALA A 42 8.52 16.41 -7.32
CA ALA A 42 7.41 17.33 -7.08
C ALA A 42 7.23 17.67 -5.60
N GLU A 43 7.37 16.68 -4.72
CA GLU A 43 7.29 16.87 -3.26
C GLU A 43 8.45 17.76 -2.78
N LEU A 44 9.66 17.51 -3.28
CA LEU A 44 10.84 18.29 -2.89
C LEU A 44 10.79 19.75 -3.36
N VAL A 45 10.19 19.99 -4.53
CA VAL A 45 9.91 21.33 -5.05
C VAL A 45 8.98 22.10 -4.12
N GLU A 46 7.90 21.46 -3.68
CA GLU A 46 6.92 22.05 -2.76
C GLU A 46 7.53 22.26 -1.37
N LEU A 47 8.17 21.23 -0.82
CA LEU A 47 8.76 21.24 0.52
C LEU A 47 9.86 22.29 0.70
N LEU A 48 10.66 22.53 -0.34
CA LEU A 48 11.79 23.47 -0.27
C LEU A 48 11.48 24.84 -0.89
N GLY A 49 10.30 25.00 -1.53
CA GLY A 49 9.93 26.23 -2.22
C GLY A 49 10.88 26.58 -3.37
N MET A 50 11.49 25.59 -4.01
CA MET A 50 12.50 25.75 -5.06
C MET A 50 12.02 25.20 -6.41
N SER A 51 12.50 25.76 -7.52
CA SER A 51 12.17 25.25 -8.85
C SER A 51 12.76 23.85 -9.12
N LYS A 52 12.22 23.12 -10.10
CA LYS A 52 12.63 21.73 -10.44
C LYS A 52 14.13 21.57 -10.75
N SER A 53 14.75 22.59 -11.32
CA SER A 53 16.14 22.53 -11.80
C SER A 53 17.17 22.36 -10.66
N PRO A 54 17.21 23.20 -9.60
CA PRO A 54 18.09 23.00 -8.46
C PRO A 54 17.79 21.72 -7.67
N ILE A 55 16.54 21.26 -7.62
CA ILE A 55 16.17 19.98 -6.98
C ILE A 55 16.77 18.79 -7.74
N ARG A 56 16.68 18.76 -9.07
CA ARG A 56 17.31 17.70 -9.88
C ARG A 56 18.82 17.68 -9.73
N GLU A 57 19.44 18.86 -9.75
CA GLU A 57 20.88 19.00 -9.59
C GLU A 57 21.32 18.53 -8.18
N ALA A 58 20.53 18.84 -7.15
CA ALA A 58 20.73 18.32 -5.80
C ALA A 58 20.58 16.79 -5.70
N LEU A 59 19.56 16.20 -6.33
CA LEU A 59 19.37 14.74 -6.35
C LEU A 59 20.53 14.02 -7.04
N LEU A 60 21.01 14.52 -8.19
CA LEU A 60 22.18 13.95 -8.87
C LEU A 60 23.45 14.04 -8.01
N GLN A 61 23.59 15.08 -7.20
CA GLN A 61 24.71 15.20 -6.26
C GLN A 61 24.56 14.22 -5.10
N LEU A 62 23.35 14.05 -4.54
CA LEU A 62 23.06 13.08 -3.47
C LEU A 62 23.22 11.62 -3.93
N GLU A 63 22.94 11.34 -5.20
CA GLU A 63 23.17 10.02 -5.81
C GLU A 63 24.67 9.70 -5.84
N ARG A 64 25.51 10.67 -6.24
CA ARG A 64 26.98 10.52 -6.21
C ARG A 64 27.52 10.38 -4.79
N GLU A 65 26.84 10.97 -3.81
CA GLU A 65 27.12 10.80 -2.38
C GLU A 65 26.61 9.46 -1.83
N GLY A 66 25.90 8.66 -2.64
CA GLY A 66 25.37 7.35 -2.24
C GLY A 66 24.26 7.41 -1.20
N LEU A 67 23.65 8.59 -1.01
CA LEU A 67 22.54 8.85 -0.09
C LEU A 67 21.17 8.50 -0.69
N ILE A 68 21.10 8.44 -2.01
CA ILE A 68 19.91 8.06 -2.76
C ILE A 68 20.27 7.18 -3.94
N GLU A 69 19.30 6.40 -4.41
CA GLU A 69 19.35 5.60 -5.63
C GLU A 69 18.34 6.16 -6.63
N MET A 70 18.74 6.27 -7.90
CA MET A 70 17.83 6.64 -8.97
C MET A 70 17.23 5.37 -9.60
N ALA A 71 15.94 5.14 -9.41
CA ALA A 71 15.24 4.07 -10.11
C ALA A 71 14.99 4.46 -11.58
N SER A 72 14.86 3.46 -12.46
CA SER A 72 14.46 3.62 -13.86
C SER A 72 13.08 4.30 -13.94
N GLY A 73 13.06 5.62 -14.11
CA GLY A 73 11.84 6.44 -14.05
C GLY A 73 11.96 7.85 -13.45
N ARG A 74 13.17 8.32 -13.10
CA ARG A 74 13.43 9.64 -12.48
C ARG A 74 12.91 9.81 -11.04
N SER A 75 12.54 8.73 -10.36
CA SER A 75 12.26 8.75 -8.92
C SER A 75 13.51 8.42 -8.14
N ALA A 76 14.01 9.39 -7.38
CA ALA A 76 15.01 9.18 -6.35
C ALA A 76 14.42 8.35 -5.21
N ARG A 77 15.23 7.54 -4.54
CA ARG A 77 14.87 6.81 -3.33
C ARG A 77 16.01 6.93 -2.33
N VAL A 78 15.74 7.20 -1.06
CA VAL A 78 16.76 7.09 0.00
C VAL A 78 17.31 5.68 -0.04
N PHE A 79 18.65 5.53 -0.01
CA PHE A 79 19.28 4.22 -0.07
C PHE A 79 18.65 3.25 0.94
N ALA A 80 18.58 1.97 0.59
CA ALA A 80 18.21 0.89 1.50
C ALA A 80 19.35 -0.11 1.50
N MET A 81 19.62 -0.75 2.63
CA MET A 81 20.63 -1.81 2.70
C MET A 81 19.96 -3.17 2.69
N ALA A 82 20.51 -4.09 1.90
CA ALA A 82 20.11 -5.50 1.90
C ALA A 82 20.66 -6.23 3.14
N ASP A 83 20.04 -7.36 3.48
CA ASP A 83 20.47 -8.21 4.59
C ASP A 83 21.90 -8.71 4.34
N GLY A 84 22.85 -8.20 5.15
CA GLY A 84 24.29 -8.48 5.06
C GLY A 84 25.17 -7.25 4.83
N GLU A 85 24.67 -6.21 4.17
CA GLU A 85 25.49 -5.04 3.77
C GLU A 85 25.98 -4.19 4.97
N VAL A 86 25.36 -4.34 6.13
CA VAL A 86 25.75 -3.62 7.35
C VAL A 86 27.02 -4.21 7.95
N GLY A 87 27.16 -5.53 7.92
CA GLY A 87 28.39 -6.21 8.33
C GLY A 87 29.56 -5.75 7.46
N GLU A 88 29.36 -5.75 6.13
CA GLU A 88 30.33 -5.28 5.15
C GLU A 88 30.74 -3.82 5.37
N LEU A 89 29.77 -2.95 5.67
CA LEU A 89 30.04 -1.55 6.01
C LEU A 89 30.81 -1.43 7.33
N GLY A 90 30.51 -2.27 8.33
CA GLY A 90 31.24 -2.36 9.60
C GLY A 90 32.71 -2.74 9.38
N GLU A 91 32.98 -3.75 8.56
CA GLU A 91 34.33 -4.17 8.18
C GLU A 91 35.11 -3.04 7.49
N LEU A 92 34.49 -2.40 6.50
CA LEU A 92 35.09 -1.28 5.77
C LEU A 92 35.42 -0.10 6.70
N ARG A 93 34.53 0.20 7.66
CA ARG A 93 34.79 1.23 8.67
C ARG A 93 35.99 0.90 9.55
N GLN A 94 36.09 -0.32 10.06
CA GLN A 94 37.26 -0.72 10.86
C GLN A 94 38.55 -0.54 10.06
N MET A 95 38.59 -0.99 8.80
CA MET A 95 39.77 -0.84 7.95
C MET A 95 40.20 0.63 7.80
N LEU A 96 39.24 1.54 7.57
CA LEU A 96 39.53 2.95 7.33
C LEU A 96 39.81 3.74 8.61
N GLU A 97 38.98 3.57 9.64
CA GLU A 97 39.05 4.35 10.89
C GLU A 97 40.28 4.00 11.72
N LEU A 98 40.62 2.70 11.83
CA LEU A 98 41.81 2.26 12.55
C LEU A 98 43.08 2.75 11.86
N GLN A 99 43.10 2.71 10.52
CA GLN A 99 44.25 3.22 9.77
C GLN A 99 44.35 4.74 9.85
N ALA A 100 43.22 5.46 9.77
CA ALA A 100 43.18 6.90 9.97
C ALA A 100 43.68 7.29 11.37
N MET A 101 43.31 6.53 12.42
CA MET A 101 43.79 6.73 13.79
C MET A 101 45.31 6.58 13.87
N ARG A 102 45.87 5.47 13.38
CA ARG A 102 47.33 5.27 13.34
C ARG A 102 48.06 6.42 12.65
N MET A 103 47.52 6.87 11.51
CA MET A 103 48.10 7.97 10.74
C MET A 103 47.97 9.32 11.45
N ALA A 104 46.83 9.57 12.10
CA ALA A 104 46.56 10.82 12.81
C ALA A 104 47.46 10.99 14.03
N VAL A 105 47.63 9.95 14.85
CA VAL A 105 48.55 10.02 15.98
C VAL A 105 50.00 10.13 15.51
N ALA A 106 50.38 9.49 14.40
CA ALA A 106 51.75 9.58 13.88
C ALA A 106 52.09 10.95 13.26
N ARG A 107 51.11 11.65 12.68
CA ARG A 107 51.34 12.86 11.86
C ARG A 107 50.93 14.16 12.54
N ASN A 108 49.81 14.15 13.26
CA ASN A 108 49.22 15.34 13.87
C ASN A 108 48.72 15.04 15.31
N PRO A 109 49.57 14.51 16.23
CA PRO A 109 49.14 14.04 17.55
C PRO A 109 48.50 15.13 18.41
N ASP A 110 49.08 16.33 18.47
CA ASP A 110 48.57 17.42 19.29
C ASP A 110 47.21 17.94 18.80
N ALA A 111 47.05 18.04 17.47
CA ALA A 111 45.80 18.50 16.86
C ALA A 111 44.68 17.45 16.98
N LEU A 112 45.02 16.17 16.85
CA LEU A 112 44.08 15.07 17.10
C LEU A 112 43.62 15.07 18.56
N ARG A 113 44.56 15.14 19.51
CA ARG A 113 44.26 15.16 20.95
C ARG A 113 43.31 16.29 21.30
N ALA A 114 43.63 17.52 20.90
CA ALA A 114 42.77 18.68 21.15
C ALA A 114 41.37 18.53 20.54
N ALA A 115 41.28 17.95 19.34
CA ALA A 115 39.99 17.74 18.66
C ALA A 115 39.13 16.66 19.36
N LEU A 116 39.72 15.55 19.80
CA LEU A 116 38.98 14.50 20.51
C LEU A 116 38.55 14.98 21.91
N GLU A 117 39.42 15.67 22.64
CA GLU A 117 39.09 16.25 23.95
C GLU A 117 37.91 17.25 23.86
N ASP A 118 37.91 18.15 22.86
CA ASP A 118 36.80 19.09 22.62
C ASP A 118 35.47 18.37 22.33
N VAL A 119 35.51 17.41 21.40
CA VAL A 119 34.29 16.72 20.98
C VAL A 119 33.70 15.91 22.14
N VAL A 120 34.51 15.16 22.89
CA VAL A 120 34.03 14.38 24.04
C VAL A 120 33.44 15.29 25.12
N ALA A 121 34.06 16.42 25.42
CA ALA A 121 33.51 17.37 26.39
C ALA A 121 32.12 17.91 25.96
N ARG A 122 31.95 18.18 24.67
CA ARG A 122 30.64 18.57 24.10
C ARG A 122 29.62 17.42 24.14
N MET A 123 30.06 16.18 23.93
CA MET A 123 29.20 14.99 24.02
C MET A 123 28.66 14.79 25.45
N GLU A 124 29.50 14.99 26.47
CA GLU A 124 29.09 14.91 27.87
C GLU A 124 28.03 15.98 28.21
N VAL A 125 28.22 17.20 27.72
CA VAL A 125 27.24 18.28 27.89
C VAL A 125 25.92 17.93 27.22
N ALA A 126 25.94 17.43 25.98
CA ALA A 126 24.73 17.01 25.28
C ALA A 126 23.99 15.88 26.03
N MET A 127 24.73 14.87 26.51
CA MET A 127 24.20 13.75 27.27
C MET A 127 23.57 14.21 28.60
N SER A 128 24.23 15.11 29.33
CA SER A 128 23.74 15.66 30.60
C SER A 128 22.42 16.44 30.45
N ARG A 129 22.15 16.99 29.26
CA ARG A 129 20.94 17.74 28.92
C ARG A 129 19.84 16.87 28.30
N GLY A 130 20.09 15.58 28.06
CA GLY A 130 19.20 14.70 27.31
C GLY A 130 19.06 15.08 25.84
N ASP A 131 19.98 15.89 25.30
CA ASP A 131 19.95 16.35 23.91
C ASP A 131 20.54 15.27 22.99
N THR A 132 19.68 14.31 22.67
CA THR A 132 20.06 13.13 21.88
C THR A 132 20.42 13.53 20.44
N ASP A 133 19.80 14.58 19.90
CA ASP A 133 20.08 15.07 18.55
C ASP A 133 21.44 15.77 18.45
N ALA A 134 21.81 16.57 19.46
CA ALA A 134 23.15 17.12 19.55
C ALA A 134 24.20 16.01 19.74
N TYR A 135 23.92 15.00 20.56
CA TYR A 135 24.84 13.88 20.77
C TYR A 135 25.14 13.12 19.47
N LYS A 136 24.13 12.84 18.63
CA LYS A 136 24.30 12.17 17.30
C LYS A 136 25.26 12.92 16.38
N LEU A 137 25.16 14.25 16.34
CA LEU A 137 26.04 15.07 15.53
C LEU A 137 27.49 15.02 16.06
N LEU A 138 27.64 15.03 17.38
CA LEU A 138 28.94 15.02 18.05
C LEU A 138 29.63 13.65 17.96
N ASP A 139 28.88 12.56 18.03
CA ASP A 139 29.36 11.21 17.74
C ASP A 139 29.99 11.16 16.34
N ASN A 140 29.29 11.66 15.32
CA ASN A 140 29.85 11.75 13.97
C ASN A 140 31.11 12.64 13.91
N ASP A 141 31.10 13.79 14.61
CA ASP A 141 32.24 14.71 14.68
C ASP A 141 33.49 14.05 15.29
N PHE A 142 33.32 13.15 16.26
CA PHE A 142 34.42 12.41 16.90
C PHE A 142 35.16 11.57 15.87
N HIS A 143 34.44 10.75 15.11
CA HIS A 143 35.04 9.92 14.08
C HIS A 143 35.65 10.76 12.95
N HIS A 144 34.99 11.84 12.52
CA HIS A 144 35.57 12.77 11.55
C HIS A 144 36.82 13.49 12.05
N ALA A 145 36.98 13.73 13.35
CA ALA A 145 38.19 14.34 13.89
C ALA A 145 39.43 13.46 13.63
N ILE A 146 39.27 12.13 13.66
CA ILE A 146 40.34 11.18 13.33
C ILE A 146 40.80 11.38 11.88
N PHE A 147 39.86 11.39 10.93
CA PHE A 147 40.17 11.56 9.51
C PHE A 147 40.72 12.95 9.17
N ARG A 148 40.20 14.01 9.78
CA ARG A 148 40.71 15.38 9.58
C ARG A 148 42.19 15.50 9.95
N ASN A 149 42.64 14.71 10.91
CA ASN A 149 44.01 14.73 11.41
C ASN A 149 44.90 13.63 10.81
N CYS A 150 44.39 12.71 9.98
CA CYS A 150 45.19 11.59 9.44
C CYS A 150 46.24 12.00 8.40
N GLY A 151 46.17 13.23 7.88
CA GLY A 151 47.12 13.75 6.88
C GLY A 151 47.12 12.98 5.55
N ASN A 152 46.06 12.22 5.25
CA ASN A 152 45.86 11.55 3.97
C ASN A 152 44.50 11.93 3.39
N SER A 153 44.51 12.77 2.37
CA SER A 153 43.30 13.26 1.70
C SER A 153 42.48 12.12 1.10
N TYR A 154 43.11 11.09 0.53
CA TYR A 154 42.38 9.95 -0.04
C TYR A 154 41.62 9.16 1.03
N VAL A 155 42.23 8.93 2.20
CA VAL A 155 41.57 8.21 3.30
C VAL A 155 40.42 9.05 3.87
N HIS A 156 40.65 10.35 4.05
CA HIS A 156 39.62 11.30 4.48
C HIS A 156 38.45 11.41 3.50
N ASP A 157 38.72 11.52 2.19
CA ASP A 157 37.69 11.74 1.18
C ASP A 157 36.88 10.46 0.90
N ASN A 158 37.50 9.28 0.97
CA ASN A 158 36.77 8.01 0.89
C ASN A 158 35.84 7.81 2.09
N TYR A 159 36.29 8.18 3.31
CA TYR A 159 35.40 8.12 4.48
C TYR A 159 34.22 9.10 4.37
N ARG A 160 34.40 10.30 3.80
CA ARG A 160 33.30 11.26 3.58
C ARG A 160 32.18 10.72 2.69
N MET A 161 32.48 9.79 1.78
CA MET A 161 31.48 9.13 0.96
C MET A 161 30.65 8.12 1.78
N LEU A 162 31.26 7.52 2.80
CA LEU A 162 30.64 6.51 3.65
C LEU A 162 29.94 7.12 4.87
N SER A 163 30.43 8.26 5.37
CA SER A 163 30.02 8.84 6.65
C SER A 163 28.52 9.06 6.76
N PHE A 164 27.85 9.40 5.66
CA PHE A 164 26.41 9.58 5.66
C PHE A 164 25.62 8.28 5.83
N ARG A 165 26.09 7.17 5.27
CA ARG A 165 25.47 5.84 5.46
C ARG A 165 25.64 5.38 6.91
N VAL A 166 26.83 5.60 7.46
CA VAL A 166 27.15 5.33 8.87
C VAL A 166 26.30 6.19 9.81
N GLN A 167 26.12 7.46 9.49
CA GLN A 167 25.31 8.37 10.30
C GLN A 167 23.81 8.01 10.28
N ALA A 168 23.28 7.65 9.11
CA ALA A 168 21.90 7.18 8.99
C ALA A 168 21.64 5.90 9.79
N LEU A 169 22.62 4.99 9.85
CA LEU A 169 22.60 3.79 10.69
C LEU A 169 22.57 4.11 12.19
N ARG A 170 23.50 4.96 12.65
CA ARG A 170 23.65 5.32 14.06
C ARG A 170 22.42 6.04 14.63
N ASN A 171 21.73 6.84 13.81
CA ASN A 171 20.52 7.52 14.23
C ASN A 171 19.38 6.58 14.62
N ARG A 172 19.36 5.33 14.12
CA ARG A 172 18.39 4.30 14.53
C ARG A 172 18.73 3.62 15.85
N LEU A 173 20.02 3.54 16.20
CA LEU A 173 20.51 3.01 17.48
C LEU A 173 20.36 4.01 18.62
N SER A 174 20.43 5.30 18.30
CA SER A 174 20.44 6.39 19.27
C SER A 174 19.12 6.61 20.04
N LEU A 175 18.07 5.82 19.74
CA LEU A 175 16.86 5.74 20.56
C LEU A 175 17.08 4.98 21.88
N ASP A 176 18.20 4.29 22.03
CA ASP A 176 18.56 3.55 23.24
C ASP A 176 19.56 4.35 24.11
N ASP A 177 19.06 4.82 25.26
CA ASP A 177 19.83 5.57 26.25
C ASP A 177 21.00 4.76 26.84
N ALA A 178 20.88 3.44 26.93
CA ALA A 178 21.95 2.57 27.45
C ALA A 178 23.12 2.46 26.44
N LEU A 179 22.80 2.34 25.15
CA LEU A 179 23.81 2.31 24.08
C LEU A 179 24.55 3.64 23.96
N ASN A 180 23.83 4.77 24.02
CA ASN A 180 24.45 6.10 23.98
C ASN A 180 25.40 6.34 25.17
N LYS A 181 25.02 5.91 26.38
CA LYS A 181 25.89 5.98 27.57
C LYS A 181 27.13 5.10 27.45
N LYS A 182 27.01 3.94 26.79
CA LYS A 182 28.14 3.04 26.54
C LYS A 182 29.11 3.68 25.54
N SER A 183 28.59 4.14 24.40
CA SER A 183 29.34 4.83 23.36
C SER A 183 30.14 6.02 23.92
N LEU A 184 29.52 6.87 24.74
CA LEU A 184 30.21 8.00 25.38
C LEU A 184 31.40 7.57 26.27
N ARG A 185 31.28 6.46 27.01
CA ARG A 185 32.40 5.94 27.81
C ARG A 185 33.54 5.47 26.91
N GLU A 186 33.22 4.77 25.85
CA GLU A 186 34.21 4.28 24.87
C GLU A 186 34.94 5.45 24.18
N HIS A 187 34.21 6.50 23.75
CA HIS A 187 34.84 7.71 23.19
C HIS A 187 35.78 8.41 24.16
N ARG A 188 35.41 8.48 25.45
CA ARG A 188 36.26 9.04 26.51
C ARG A 188 37.53 8.21 26.70
N GLU A 189 37.41 6.89 26.79
CA GLU A 189 38.55 5.97 26.91
C GLU A 189 39.51 6.07 25.71
N ILE A 190 38.98 6.18 24.49
CA ILE A 190 39.77 6.38 23.27
C ILE A 190 40.51 7.72 23.34
N ALA A 191 39.83 8.82 23.71
CA ALA A 191 40.45 10.14 23.82
C ALA A 191 41.56 10.18 24.88
N ASP A 192 41.35 9.53 26.03
CA ASP A 192 42.33 9.44 27.12
C ASP A 192 43.56 8.60 26.71
N ALA A 193 43.36 7.53 25.93
CA ALA A 193 44.46 6.74 25.37
C ALA A 193 45.31 7.55 24.37
N VAL A 194 44.65 8.34 23.50
CA VAL A 194 45.34 9.27 22.59
C VAL A 194 46.11 10.33 23.38
N ALA A 195 45.51 10.92 24.42
CA ALA A 195 46.15 11.94 25.25
C ALA A 195 47.38 11.43 26.01
N ALA A 196 47.35 10.16 26.43
CA ALA A 196 48.47 9.48 27.09
C ALA A 196 49.54 8.96 26.11
N GLY A 197 49.37 9.12 24.79
CA GLY A 197 50.29 8.61 23.77
C GLY A 197 50.27 7.07 23.62
N ARG A 198 49.22 6.40 24.10
CA ARG A 198 49.06 4.95 24.08
C ARG A 198 48.37 4.52 22.78
N MET A 199 49.11 4.57 21.68
CA MET A 199 48.59 4.35 20.31
C MET A 199 47.90 2.99 20.14
N ASP A 200 48.55 1.90 20.53
CA ASP A 200 48.00 0.55 20.32
C ASP A 200 46.71 0.34 21.11
N GLU A 201 46.63 0.95 22.30
CA GLU A 201 45.43 0.94 23.13
C GLU A 201 44.30 1.76 22.50
N ALA A 202 44.58 2.97 22.01
CA ALA A 202 43.58 3.79 21.34
C ALA A 202 42.99 3.11 20.08
N VAL A 203 43.83 2.41 19.32
CA VAL A 203 43.39 1.66 18.13
C VAL A 203 42.55 0.45 18.52
N ALA A 204 42.97 -0.32 19.53
CA ALA A 204 42.20 -1.47 20.02
C ALA A 204 40.84 -1.05 20.59
N LEU A 205 40.78 0.05 21.35
CA LEU A 205 39.53 0.60 21.87
C LEU A 205 38.60 1.06 20.74
N LEU A 206 39.14 1.69 19.69
CA LEU A 206 38.36 2.09 18.52
C LEU A 206 37.82 0.88 17.74
N GLU A 207 38.59 -0.19 17.63
CA GLU A 207 38.17 -1.43 16.96
C GLU A 207 36.97 -2.06 17.68
N VAL A 208 37.05 -2.19 19.01
CA VAL A 208 35.97 -2.68 19.87
C VAL A 208 34.73 -1.79 19.75
N HIS A 209 34.90 -0.47 19.85
CA HIS A 209 33.79 0.48 19.74
C HIS A 209 33.04 0.37 18.40
N ILE A 210 33.76 0.25 17.28
CA ILE A 210 33.16 0.07 15.96
C ILE A 210 32.43 -1.28 15.87
N GLY A 211 33.06 -2.36 16.35
CA GLY A 211 32.47 -3.70 16.38
C GLY A 211 31.17 -3.74 17.19
N ASP A 212 31.20 -3.25 18.41
CA ASP A 212 30.04 -3.21 19.31
C ASP A 212 28.88 -2.40 18.73
N THR A 213 29.18 -1.30 18.02
CA THR A 213 28.16 -0.49 17.34
C THR A 213 27.53 -1.25 16.17
N THR A 214 28.34 -2.00 15.40
CA THR A 214 27.86 -2.83 14.28
C THR A 214 26.99 -3.98 14.79
N ASP A 215 27.41 -4.66 15.85
CA ASP A 215 26.67 -5.78 16.45
C ASP A 215 25.33 -5.33 17.04
N ALA A 216 25.30 -4.19 17.73
CA ALA A 216 24.07 -3.59 18.23
C ALA A 216 23.08 -3.30 17.08
N TYR A 217 23.58 -2.90 15.92
CA TYR A 217 22.75 -2.66 14.74
C TYR A 217 22.20 -3.96 14.15
N LEU A 218 23.06 -4.95 13.95
CA LEU A 218 22.66 -6.27 13.45
C LEU A 218 21.62 -6.92 14.37
N ALA A 219 21.79 -6.81 15.68
CA ALA A 219 20.82 -7.29 16.66
C ALA A 219 19.46 -6.57 16.57
N ARG A 220 19.47 -5.25 16.30
CA ARG A 220 18.24 -4.48 16.12
C ARG A 220 17.52 -4.84 14.82
N LEU A 221 18.26 -5.00 13.71
CA LEU A 221 17.69 -5.50 12.46
C LEU A 221 17.13 -6.91 12.61
N ALA A 222 17.83 -7.79 13.31
CA ALA A 222 17.35 -9.14 13.60
C ALA A 222 16.07 -9.11 14.45
N ALA A 223 15.98 -8.22 15.45
CA ALA A 223 14.77 -8.06 16.27
C ALA A 223 13.59 -7.46 15.48
N GLU A 224 13.84 -6.52 14.56
CA GLU A 224 12.84 -5.95 13.66
C GLU A 224 12.36 -7.00 12.65
N ALA A 225 13.28 -7.77 12.07
CA ALA A 225 12.98 -8.89 11.19
C ALA A 225 12.27 -10.03 11.92
N GLU A 226 12.60 -10.34 13.17
CA GLU A 226 11.87 -11.29 14.01
C GLU A 226 10.48 -10.79 14.39
N GLN A 227 10.28 -9.47 14.55
CA GLN A 227 8.95 -8.87 14.73
C GLN A 227 8.10 -8.93 13.46
N GLU A 228 8.72 -8.81 12.27
CA GLU A 228 8.06 -8.98 10.97
C GLU A 228 7.86 -10.45 10.57
N ALA A 229 8.75 -11.35 10.98
CA ALA A 229 8.78 -12.77 10.60
C ALA A 229 8.19 -13.71 11.67
N ALA A 230 7.97 -13.26 12.91
CA ALA A 230 7.19 -14.02 13.87
C ALA A 230 5.79 -14.25 13.27
N PRO A 231 5.35 -15.50 13.06
CA PRO A 231 3.95 -15.73 12.78
C PRO A 231 3.23 -15.18 14.00
N ALA A 232 2.44 -14.11 13.80
CA ALA A 232 1.50 -13.64 14.81
C ALA A 232 0.86 -14.91 15.38
N GLN A 233 1.05 -15.20 16.67
CA GLN A 233 0.28 -16.27 17.30
C GLN A 233 -1.16 -15.92 16.98
N ALA A 234 -1.75 -16.64 16.03
CA ALA A 234 -3.02 -16.23 15.43
C ALA A 234 -4.05 -16.39 16.54
N LEU A 235 -4.30 -15.30 17.26
CA LEU A 235 -5.29 -15.26 18.31
C LEU A 235 -6.58 -15.77 17.66
N ALA A 236 -7.20 -16.76 18.31
CA ALA A 236 -8.37 -17.42 17.75
C ALA A 236 -9.38 -16.35 17.27
N PRO A 237 -9.86 -16.45 16.03
CA PRO A 237 -10.71 -15.42 15.47
C PRO A 237 -12.04 -15.38 16.24
N VAL A 238 -12.76 -14.28 16.11
CA VAL A 238 -14.04 -14.08 16.81
C VAL A 238 -15.20 -14.07 15.84
N ARG A 239 -16.37 -14.40 16.39
CA ARG A 239 -17.64 -14.27 15.69
C ARG A 239 -18.26 -12.91 16.00
N VAL A 240 -18.84 -12.32 14.96
CA VAL A 240 -19.62 -11.09 15.05
C VAL A 240 -20.90 -11.27 14.24
N ASP A 241 -22.03 -10.92 14.84
CA ASP A 241 -23.31 -10.98 14.15
C ASP A 241 -23.34 -9.97 13.00
N LEU A 242 -23.99 -10.34 11.91
CA LEU A 242 -24.12 -9.45 10.75
C LEU A 242 -24.85 -8.13 11.12
N ALA A 243 -25.89 -8.21 11.96
CA ALA A 243 -26.62 -7.04 12.45
C ALA A 243 -25.73 -6.13 13.33
N GLU A 244 -24.79 -6.70 14.07
CA GLU A 244 -23.84 -5.95 14.88
C GLU A 244 -22.78 -5.25 14.01
N MET A 245 -22.28 -5.93 12.97
CA MET A 245 -21.42 -5.30 11.97
C MET A 245 -22.13 -4.17 11.23
N GLU A 246 -23.41 -4.36 10.88
CA GLU A 246 -24.23 -3.34 10.25
C GLU A 246 -24.37 -2.11 11.15
N ARG A 247 -24.75 -2.31 12.42
CA ARG A 247 -24.84 -1.24 13.44
C ARG A 247 -23.54 -0.46 13.52
N PHE A 248 -22.42 -1.17 13.69
CA PHE A 248 -21.09 -0.55 13.83
C PHE A 248 -20.69 0.23 12.58
N SER A 249 -20.87 -0.36 11.39
CA SER A 249 -20.55 0.27 10.10
C SER A 249 -21.31 1.58 9.91
N ARG A 250 -22.62 1.59 10.19
CA ARG A 250 -23.46 2.79 10.10
C ARG A 250 -22.98 3.89 11.03
N ALA A 251 -22.67 3.54 12.28
CA ALA A 251 -22.16 4.50 13.26
C ALA A 251 -20.78 5.06 12.86
N ALA A 252 -19.88 4.21 12.37
CA ALA A 252 -18.55 4.61 11.94
C ALA A 252 -18.56 5.55 10.73
N LEU A 253 -19.38 5.23 9.71
CA LEU A 253 -19.55 6.07 8.53
C LEU A 253 -20.17 7.43 8.89
N ALA A 254 -21.19 7.44 9.75
CA ALA A 254 -21.79 8.67 10.23
C ALA A 254 -20.79 9.53 11.04
N ALA A 255 -19.95 8.92 11.86
CA ALA A 255 -18.95 9.62 12.68
C ALA A 255 -17.88 10.33 11.83
N VAL A 256 -17.53 9.79 10.66
CA VAL A 256 -16.63 10.49 9.72
C VAL A 256 -17.34 11.53 8.86
N GLY A 257 -18.65 11.69 9.02
CA GLY A 257 -19.47 12.74 8.40
C GLY A 257 -20.15 12.35 7.09
N ALA A 258 -20.17 11.05 6.74
CA ALA A 258 -20.90 10.56 5.57
C ALA A 258 -22.41 10.85 5.71
N ASP A 259 -23.08 11.20 4.61
CA ASP A 259 -24.53 11.37 4.63
C ASP A 259 -25.27 10.03 4.75
N ALA A 260 -26.59 10.10 4.97
CA ALA A 260 -27.43 8.92 5.16
C ALA A 260 -27.43 8.00 3.94
N ALA A 261 -27.47 8.56 2.72
CA ALA A 261 -27.51 7.78 1.48
C ALA A 261 -26.19 7.03 1.25
N THR A 262 -25.05 7.67 1.51
CA THR A 262 -23.72 7.05 1.44
C THR A 262 -23.59 5.97 2.51
N THR A 263 -24.01 6.27 3.74
CA THR A 263 -23.96 5.32 4.86
C THR A 263 -24.77 4.04 4.57
N GLU A 264 -25.98 4.19 4.04
CA GLU A 264 -26.83 3.08 3.62
C GLU A 264 -26.16 2.24 2.53
N ALA A 265 -25.75 2.89 1.43
CA ALA A 265 -25.21 2.21 0.27
C ALA A 265 -23.91 1.44 0.57
N VAL A 266 -22.98 2.07 1.30
CA VAL A 266 -21.72 1.43 1.71
C VAL A 266 -22.02 0.23 2.61
N THR A 267 -22.85 0.42 3.63
CA THR A 267 -23.15 -0.65 4.59
C THR A 267 -23.85 -1.82 3.90
N LYS A 268 -24.80 -1.56 2.99
CA LYS A 268 -25.50 -2.58 2.21
C LYS A 268 -24.55 -3.40 1.34
N ALA A 269 -23.59 -2.74 0.67
CA ALA A 269 -22.59 -3.43 -0.16
C ALA A 269 -21.62 -4.27 0.70
N LEU A 270 -21.13 -3.73 1.81
CA LEU A 270 -20.25 -4.44 2.73
C LEU A 270 -20.95 -5.65 3.38
N LEU A 271 -22.21 -5.48 3.76
CA LEU A 271 -23.04 -6.53 4.32
C LEU A 271 -23.26 -7.64 3.29
N HIS A 272 -23.64 -7.30 2.05
CA HIS A 272 -23.79 -8.28 0.97
C HIS A 272 -22.52 -9.13 0.83
N ALA A 273 -21.36 -8.52 0.64
CA ALA A 273 -20.12 -9.26 0.45
C ALA A 273 -19.76 -10.13 1.67
N SER A 274 -19.93 -9.60 2.89
CA SER A 274 -19.63 -10.34 4.13
C SER A 274 -20.62 -11.47 4.39
N GLU A 275 -21.89 -11.30 4.04
CA GLU A 275 -22.91 -12.33 4.19
C GLU A 275 -22.66 -13.50 3.24
N HIS A 276 -22.28 -13.23 1.98
CA HIS A 276 -22.07 -14.24 0.95
C HIS A 276 -20.66 -14.86 0.96
N GLY A 277 -19.83 -14.56 1.96
CA GLY A 277 -18.48 -15.12 2.10
C GLY A 277 -17.41 -14.48 1.21
N VAL A 278 -17.71 -13.35 0.58
CA VAL A 278 -16.77 -12.57 -0.22
C VAL A 278 -16.05 -11.56 0.68
N ASP A 279 -15.40 -12.07 1.73
CA ASP A 279 -14.84 -11.26 2.83
C ASP A 279 -13.83 -10.19 2.39
N THR A 280 -13.19 -10.40 1.24
CA THR A 280 -12.22 -9.46 0.67
C THR A 280 -12.86 -8.16 0.19
N HIS A 281 -14.18 -8.18 -0.03
CA HIS A 281 -14.98 -7.02 -0.40
C HIS A 281 -16.03 -6.66 0.67
N GLY A 282 -15.99 -7.36 1.81
CA GLY A 282 -16.88 -7.17 2.96
C GLY A 282 -16.34 -6.18 3.97
N PHE A 283 -16.80 -6.26 5.21
CA PHE A 283 -16.49 -5.29 6.28
C PHE A 283 -14.99 -5.15 6.59
N ARG A 284 -14.13 -6.06 6.12
CA ARG A 284 -12.67 -5.89 6.17
C ARG A 284 -12.17 -4.66 5.41
N LEU A 285 -12.95 -4.14 4.45
CA LEU A 285 -12.66 -2.89 3.75
C LEU A 285 -13.16 -1.63 4.47
N LEU A 286 -13.96 -1.77 5.53
CA LEU A 286 -14.51 -0.62 6.25
C LEU A 286 -13.40 0.36 6.73
N PRO A 287 -12.28 -0.09 7.32
CA PRO A 287 -11.19 0.82 7.71
C PRO A 287 -10.63 1.63 6.54
N HIS A 288 -10.47 1.01 5.37
CA HIS A 288 -9.98 1.68 4.16
C HIS A 288 -10.96 2.77 3.67
N TYR A 289 -12.26 2.48 3.69
CA TYR A 289 -13.26 3.46 3.30
C TYR A 289 -13.40 4.62 4.30
N LEU A 290 -13.33 4.32 5.61
CA LEU A 290 -13.32 5.36 6.64
C LEU A 290 -12.12 6.30 6.46
N HIS A 291 -10.96 5.75 6.13
CA HIS A 291 -9.76 6.54 5.83
C HIS A 291 -9.94 7.41 4.57
N GLY A 292 -10.44 6.84 3.47
CA GLY A 292 -10.68 7.59 2.23
C GLY A 292 -11.74 8.69 2.38
N LEU A 293 -12.79 8.45 3.17
CA LEU A 293 -13.77 9.48 3.52
C LEU A 293 -13.14 10.57 4.38
N ARG A 294 -12.32 10.22 5.37
CA ARG A 294 -11.68 11.17 6.27
C ARG A 294 -10.71 12.09 5.52
N ASP A 295 -9.88 11.53 4.65
CA ASP A 295 -8.77 12.23 3.99
C ASP A 295 -9.16 12.92 2.67
N GLY A 296 -10.37 12.64 2.16
CA GLY A 296 -10.97 13.39 1.05
C GLY A 296 -10.97 12.67 -0.30
N ARG A 297 -10.34 11.50 -0.42
CA ARG A 297 -10.44 10.67 -1.64
C ARG A 297 -11.86 10.24 -1.96
N LEU A 298 -12.72 10.10 -0.94
CA LEU A 298 -14.14 9.80 -1.08
C LEU A 298 -14.98 10.98 -0.61
N ASN A 299 -15.89 11.45 -1.46
CA ASN A 299 -16.84 12.48 -1.09
C ASN A 299 -17.86 11.92 -0.08
N LYS A 300 -17.96 12.58 1.08
CA LYS A 300 -18.85 12.20 2.18
C LYS A 300 -20.32 12.45 1.87
N ARG A 301 -20.60 13.43 1.00
CA ARG A 301 -21.95 13.95 0.71
C ARG A 301 -22.11 14.26 -0.79
N PRO A 302 -21.96 13.24 -1.66
CA PRO A 302 -21.88 13.44 -3.09
C PRO A 302 -23.22 13.88 -3.70
N ASP A 303 -23.17 14.84 -4.62
CA ASP A 303 -24.30 15.22 -5.48
C ASP A 303 -24.36 14.31 -6.72
N VAL A 304 -24.83 13.08 -6.50
CA VAL A 304 -24.99 12.08 -7.56
C VAL A 304 -26.08 12.51 -8.54
N ARG A 305 -25.73 12.71 -9.81
CA ARG A 305 -26.65 13.25 -10.82
C ARG A 305 -26.54 12.62 -12.19
N VAL A 306 -27.65 12.62 -12.91
CA VAL A 306 -27.70 12.26 -14.34
C VAL A 306 -27.13 13.42 -15.16
N VAL A 307 -26.11 13.14 -15.97
CA VAL A 307 -25.48 14.13 -16.86
C VAL A 307 -25.94 13.99 -18.31
N ARG A 308 -26.43 12.81 -18.69
CA ARG A 308 -26.99 12.55 -20.01
C ARG A 308 -27.99 11.40 -19.94
N GLU A 309 -29.08 11.53 -20.68
CA GLU A 309 -30.09 10.48 -20.78
C GLU A 309 -30.68 10.41 -22.19
N SER A 310 -30.93 9.20 -22.68
CA SER A 310 -31.59 8.95 -23.96
C SER A 310 -32.27 7.58 -23.95
N GLY A 311 -33.60 7.58 -23.83
CA GLY A 311 -34.38 6.34 -23.71
C GLY A 311 -33.92 5.51 -22.50
N GLY A 312 -33.62 4.22 -22.72
CA GLY A 312 -33.08 3.34 -21.68
C GLY A 312 -31.61 3.61 -21.29
N ALA A 313 -30.89 4.52 -21.96
CA ALA A 313 -29.49 4.79 -21.68
C ALA A 313 -29.29 6.06 -20.83
N CYS A 314 -28.41 5.99 -19.83
CA CYS A 314 -28.09 7.08 -18.92
C CYS A 314 -26.60 7.13 -18.57
N VAL A 315 -26.05 8.33 -18.37
CA VAL A 315 -24.73 8.56 -17.77
C VAL A 315 -24.90 9.28 -16.45
N LEU A 316 -24.34 8.72 -15.39
CA LEU A 316 -24.38 9.23 -14.03
C LEU A 316 -22.99 9.72 -13.62
N ASP A 317 -22.94 10.92 -13.04
CA ASP A 317 -21.75 11.46 -12.39
C ASP A 317 -21.85 11.20 -10.89
N GLY A 318 -20.87 10.48 -10.36
CA GLY A 318 -20.82 10.08 -8.97
C GLY A 318 -20.30 11.16 -8.02
N ASP A 319 -19.75 12.27 -8.51
CA ASP A 319 -19.21 13.35 -7.66
C ASP A 319 -18.21 12.85 -6.60
N ASP A 320 -17.31 11.97 -7.01
CA ASP A 320 -16.31 11.29 -6.16
C ASP A 320 -16.91 10.48 -5.01
N ALA A 321 -18.15 10.05 -5.15
CA ALA A 321 -18.82 9.19 -4.19
C ALA A 321 -18.02 7.91 -3.90
N HIS A 322 -18.26 7.35 -2.73
CA HIS A 322 -18.00 5.94 -2.51
C HIS A 322 -18.71 5.10 -3.60
N GLY A 323 -18.02 4.09 -4.15
CA GLY A 323 -18.48 3.35 -5.32
C GLY A 323 -19.88 2.76 -5.17
N ALA A 324 -20.19 2.21 -3.99
CA ALA A 324 -21.53 1.70 -3.70
C ALA A 324 -22.64 2.77 -3.76
N ARG A 325 -22.36 4.01 -3.38
CA ARG A 325 -23.34 5.10 -3.43
C ARG A 325 -23.71 5.43 -4.88
N ALA A 326 -22.70 5.53 -5.75
CA ALA A 326 -22.92 5.76 -7.19
C ALA A 326 -23.59 4.55 -7.87
N ALA A 327 -23.16 3.33 -7.54
CA ALA A 327 -23.68 2.11 -8.14
C ALA A 327 -25.14 1.80 -7.74
N TYR A 328 -25.52 1.99 -6.47
CA TYR A 328 -26.94 1.84 -6.09
C TYR A 328 -27.83 2.94 -6.68
N ALA A 329 -27.33 4.19 -6.82
CA ALA A 329 -28.07 5.23 -7.54
C ALA A 329 -28.27 4.86 -9.03
N ALA A 330 -27.28 4.22 -9.65
CA ALA A 330 -27.39 3.70 -11.01
C ALA A 330 -28.38 2.52 -11.10
N VAL A 331 -28.41 1.63 -10.11
CA VAL A 331 -29.41 0.56 -10.00
C VAL A 331 -30.82 1.15 -9.89
N GLU A 332 -31.04 2.14 -9.02
CA GLU A 332 -32.32 2.85 -8.88
C GLU A 332 -32.77 3.45 -10.21
N ARG A 333 -31.87 4.13 -10.94
CA ARG A 333 -32.17 4.68 -12.27
C ARG A 333 -32.48 3.59 -13.29
N ALA A 334 -31.72 2.49 -13.28
CA ALA A 334 -31.95 1.36 -14.19
C ALA A 334 -33.32 0.71 -13.96
N LEU A 335 -33.71 0.52 -12.70
CA LEU A 335 -35.02 -0.02 -12.32
C LEU A 335 -36.18 0.92 -12.67
N GLU A 336 -35.95 2.23 -12.68
CA GLU A 336 -36.97 3.19 -13.12
C GLU A 336 -37.16 3.20 -14.66
N LEU A 337 -36.06 3.07 -15.41
CA LEU A 337 -36.07 3.17 -16.88
C LEU A 337 -36.44 1.86 -17.57
N ALA A 338 -36.02 0.71 -17.04
CA ALA A 338 -36.18 -0.58 -17.71
C ALA A 338 -37.64 -0.93 -18.02
N PRO A 339 -38.64 -0.72 -17.12
CA PRO A 339 -40.05 -0.99 -17.43
C PRO A 339 -40.60 -0.17 -18.61
N ARG A 340 -40.02 1.01 -18.88
CA ARG A 340 -40.48 1.91 -19.94
C ARG A 340 -39.87 1.59 -21.31
N HIS A 341 -38.70 0.95 -21.31
CA HIS A 341 -37.86 0.78 -22.50
C HIS A 341 -37.49 -0.68 -22.78
N GLY A 342 -37.88 -1.63 -21.92
CA GLY A 342 -37.52 -3.04 -21.94
C GLY A 342 -36.12 -3.35 -21.43
N LEU A 343 -35.20 -2.39 -21.50
CA LEU A 343 -33.90 -2.44 -20.86
C LEU A 343 -33.46 -1.04 -20.43
N ALA A 344 -32.58 -0.99 -19.44
CA ALA A 344 -31.88 0.22 -19.04
C ALA A 344 -30.39 -0.05 -18.85
N ALA A 345 -29.57 0.91 -19.25
CA ALA A 345 -28.12 0.87 -19.21
C ALA A 345 -27.60 2.18 -18.62
N VAL A 346 -26.88 2.11 -17.51
CA VAL A 346 -26.40 3.27 -16.76
C VAL A 346 -24.89 3.20 -16.65
N ALA A 347 -24.20 4.08 -17.38
CA ALA A 347 -22.76 4.27 -17.25
C ALA A 347 -22.45 5.25 -16.12
N ILE A 348 -21.38 4.99 -15.37
CA ILE A 348 -21.01 5.73 -14.16
C ILE A 348 -19.59 6.28 -14.35
N ARG A 349 -19.39 7.55 -14.01
CA ARG A 349 -18.06 8.18 -13.87
C ARG A 349 -17.94 8.87 -12.52
N GLY A 350 -16.74 9.32 -12.17
CA GLY A 350 -16.52 10.03 -10.92
C GLY A 350 -16.85 9.15 -9.71
N SER A 351 -16.59 7.85 -9.83
CA SER A 351 -16.83 6.86 -8.79
C SER A 351 -15.53 6.45 -8.09
N SER A 352 -15.62 5.42 -7.27
CA SER A 352 -14.50 4.80 -6.57
C SER A 352 -14.73 3.29 -6.44
N HIS A 353 -13.93 2.60 -5.63
CA HIS A 353 -14.08 1.16 -5.42
C HIS A 353 -15.48 0.84 -4.84
N PHE A 354 -16.20 -0.09 -5.47
CA PHE A 354 -17.60 -0.38 -5.15
C PHE A 354 -17.83 -1.74 -4.45
N GLY A 355 -16.79 -2.43 -4.00
CA GLY A 355 -16.94 -3.74 -3.37
C GLY A 355 -17.33 -4.85 -4.36
N ALA A 356 -18.17 -5.79 -3.92
CA ALA A 356 -18.60 -6.93 -4.73
C ALA A 356 -19.63 -6.50 -5.79
N ALA A 357 -19.32 -6.74 -7.07
CA ALA A 357 -20.19 -6.36 -8.19
C ALA A 357 -21.55 -7.08 -8.14
N GLY A 358 -21.58 -8.29 -7.56
CA GLY A 358 -22.78 -9.10 -7.35
C GLY A 358 -23.86 -8.39 -6.53
N ALA A 359 -23.50 -7.45 -5.66
CA ALA A 359 -24.46 -6.69 -4.86
C ALA A 359 -25.49 -5.94 -5.73
N TYR A 360 -25.01 -5.33 -6.82
CA TYR A 360 -25.81 -4.49 -7.70
C TYR A 360 -26.63 -5.31 -8.68
N ALA A 361 -26.03 -6.35 -9.26
CA ALA A 361 -26.74 -7.28 -10.12
C ALA A 361 -27.87 -7.99 -9.36
N LEU A 362 -27.58 -8.44 -8.13
CA LEU A 362 -28.56 -9.10 -7.26
C LEU A 362 -29.70 -8.16 -6.87
N GLU A 363 -29.42 -6.89 -6.59
CA GLU A 363 -30.46 -5.91 -6.27
C GLU A 363 -31.47 -5.78 -7.41
N ILE A 364 -31.01 -5.76 -8.66
CA ILE A 364 -31.89 -5.74 -9.84
C ILE A 364 -32.69 -7.04 -9.94
N ALA A 365 -32.05 -8.19 -9.71
CA ALA A 365 -32.71 -9.50 -9.71
C ALA A 365 -33.83 -9.61 -8.66
N ARG A 366 -33.64 -9.01 -7.48
CA ARG A 366 -34.67 -8.95 -6.44
C ARG A 366 -35.91 -8.15 -6.86
N HIS A 367 -35.76 -7.24 -7.82
CA HIS A 367 -36.87 -6.50 -8.43
C HIS A 367 -37.49 -7.20 -9.65
N GLY A 368 -37.11 -8.46 -9.92
CA GLY A 368 -37.71 -9.27 -10.98
C GLY A 368 -37.12 -9.03 -12.37
N MET A 369 -35.97 -8.37 -12.46
CA MET A 369 -35.28 -8.09 -13.72
C MET A 369 -33.92 -8.79 -13.79
N MET A 370 -33.37 -9.01 -14.98
CA MET A 370 -31.98 -9.48 -15.09
C MET A 370 -31.03 -8.30 -14.89
N GLY A 371 -30.12 -8.42 -13.91
CA GLY A 371 -29.12 -7.40 -13.60
C GLY A 371 -27.74 -7.76 -14.12
N LEU A 372 -26.99 -6.78 -14.62
CA LEU A 372 -25.56 -6.88 -14.87
C LEU A 372 -24.82 -5.70 -14.24
N ALA A 373 -23.59 -5.95 -13.78
CA ALA A 373 -22.70 -4.91 -13.28
C ALA A 373 -21.25 -5.16 -13.73
N PHE A 374 -20.59 -4.09 -14.15
CA PHE A 374 -19.18 -4.04 -14.58
C PHE A 374 -18.45 -2.89 -13.89
N CYS A 375 -17.16 -3.06 -13.64
CA CYS A 375 -16.27 -2.01 -13.16
C CYS A 375 -14.84 -2.31 -13.60
N ASN A 376 -14.00 -1.28 -13.73
CA ASN A 376 -12.56 -1.46 -13.87
C ASN A 376 -11.82 -1.21 -12.54
N SER A 377 -10.52 -1.44 -12.50
CA SER A 377 -9.67 -1.08 -11.35
C SER A 377 -8.30 -0.64 -11.81
N ASP A 378 -7.44 -0.19 -10.90
CA ASP A 378 -6.01 -0.04 -11.20
C ASP A 378 -5.42 -1.37 -11.70
N SER A 379 -4.38 -1.26 -12.52
CA SER A 379 -3.82 -2.39 -13.27
C SER A 379 -3.18 -3.44 -12.37
N PHE A 380 -3.65 -4.68 -12.48
CA PHE A 380 -3.13 -5.86 -11.77
C PHE A 380 -2.88 -7.07 -12.68
N VAL A 381 -3.61 -7.16 -13.80
CA VAL A 381 -3.68 -8.36 -14.65
C VAL A 381 -2.98 -8.08 -15.96
N ARG A 382 -2.11 -9.00 -16.39
CA ARG A 382 -1.47 -8.91 -17.70
C ARG A 382 -2.40 -9.34 -18.83
N LEU A 383 -2.07 -8.91 -20.05
CA LEU A 383 -2.64 -9.52 -21.25
C LEU A 383 -2.10 -10.94 -21.46
N HIS A 384 -2.78 -11.72 -22.29
CA HIS A 384 -2.29 -13.03 -22.71
C HIS A 384 -0.98 -12.89 -23.48
N GLY A 385 0.07 -13.56 -23.00
CA GLY A 385 1.45 -13.41 -23.51
C GLY A 385 2.12 -12.07 -23.15
N GLY A 386 1.47 -11.21 -22.36
CA GLY A 386 2.04 -9.94 -21.91
C GLY A 386 3.01 -10.09 -20.73
N ALA A 387 3.78 -9.05 -20.47
CA ALA A 387 4.75 -8.95 -19.38
C ALA A 387 4.59 -7.63 -18.60
N GLU A 388 3.39 -7.05 -18.62
CA GLU A 388 3.05 -5.83 -17.90
C GLU A 388 1.63 -5.92 -17.34
N ARG A 389 1.38 -5.25 -16.21
CA ARG A 389 0.02 -5.07 -15.70
C ARG A 389 -0.74 -4.14 -16.65
N PHE A 390 -1.93 -4.55 -17.08
CA PHE A 390 -2.68 -3.83 -18.11
C PHE A 390 -4.15 -3.57 -17.71
N HIS A 391 -4.89 -4.64 -17.42
CA HIS A 391 -6.26 -4.51 -16.90
C HIS A 391 -6.24 -4.55 -15.37
N GLY A 392 -7.26 -3.98 -14.75
CA GLY A 392 -7.65 -4.36 -13.40
C GLY A 392 -8.14 -5.80 -13.32
N THR A 393 -8.60 -6.22 -12.15
CA THR A 393 -9.30 -7.52 -12.01
C THR A 393 -10.69 -7.52 -12.65
N ASN A 394 -11.14 -6.36 -13.11
CA ASN A 394 -12.31 -6.06 -13.93
C ASN A 394 -13.44 -7.08 -13.79
N PRO A 395 -14.27 -6.99 -12.73
CA PRO A 395 -15.30 -7.98 -12.46
C PRO A 395 -16.45 -7.91 -13.47
N ILE A 396 -17.10 -9.07 -13.66
CA ILE A 396 -18.38 -9.21 -14.34
C ILE A 396 -19.34 -9.86 -13.35
N ALA A 397 -20.43 -9.17 -13.04
CA ALA A 397 -21.52 -9.73 -12.27
C ALA A 397 -22.82 -9.76 -13.09
N ALA A 398 -23.60 -10.83 -12.90
CA ALA A 398 -24.92 -10.98 -13.49
C ALA A 398 -25.84 -11.74 -12.52
N ALA A 399 -27.10 -11.33 -12.44
CA ALA A 399 -28.09 -12.03 -11.64
C ALA A 399 -29.44 -12.08 -12.33
N ALA A 400 -30.17 -13.17 -12.12
CA ALA A 400 -31.47 -13.41 -12.76
C ALA A 400 -32.48 -13.99 -11.76
N PRO A 401 -33.72 -13.47 -11.71
CA PRO A 401 -34.75 -14.01 -10.83
C PRO A 401 -35.14 -15.44 -11.23
N ALA A 402 -35.42 -16.26 -10.23
CA ALA A 402 -35.87 -17.64 -10.40
C ALA A 402 -37.30 -17.86 -9.85
N GLY A 403 -38.04 -16.79 -9.54
CA GLY A 403 -39.34 -16.86 -8.87
C GLY A 403 -39.17 -17.09 -7.37
N GLU A 404 -39.82 -18.12 -6.82
CA GLU A 404 -39.60 -18.53 -5.42
C GLU A 404 -38.18 -19.11 -5.24
N GLY A 405 -37.42 -18.52 -4.32
CA GLY A 405 -36.06 -18.95 -3.97
C GLY A 405 -34.99 -17.90 -4.28
N ASP A 406 -33.73 -18.30 -4.16
CA ASP A 406 -32.60 -17.42 -4.41
C ASP A 406 -32.36 -17.20 -5.92
N PRO A 407 -32.03 -15.98 -6.37
CA PRO A 407 -31.67 -15.71 -7.76
C PRO A 407 -30.44 -16.51 -8.22
N TRP A 408 -30.34 -16.76 -9.52
CA TRP A 408 -29.05 -17.14 -10.12
C TRP A 408 -28.11 -15.94 -10.01
N LEU A 409 -26.88 -16.15 -9.53
CA LEU A 409 -25.93 -15.06 -9.26
C LEU A 409 -24.51 -15.46 -9.69
N LEU A 410 -23.99 -14.79 -10.71
CA LEU A 410 -22.59 -14.82 -11.08
C LEU A 410 -21.92 -13.54 -10.57
N ASP A 411 -20.81 -13.68 -9.86
CA ASP A 411 -19.91 -12.57 -9.52
C ASP A 411 -18.47 -13.10 -9.60
N MET A 412 -17.71 -12.62 -10.58
CA MET A 412 -16.37 -13.12 -10.86
C MET A 412 -15.43 -12.01 -11.32
N ALA A 413 -14.16 -12.10 -10.90
CA ALA A 413 -13.08 -11.39 -11.55
C ALA A 413 -12.79 -12.02 -12.93
N THR A 414 -12.20 -11.24 -13.83
CA THR A 414 -11.75 -11.73 -15.16
C THR A 414 -10.31 -12.27 -15.13
N SER A 415 -9.62 -12.13 -14.00
CA SER A 415 -8.41 -12.85 -13.65
C SER A 415 -8.73 -14.23 -13.08
N ALA A 416 -7.77 -15.16 -13.11
CA ALA A 416 -7.93 -16.50 -12.58
C ALA A 416 -8.20 -16.51 -11.07
N ILE A 417 -7.54 -15.61 -10.32
CA ILE A 417 -7.76 -15.35 -8.89
C ILE A 417 -7.69 -13.84 -8.62
N PRO A 418 -8.33 -13.34 -7.55
CA PRO A 418 -8.12 -11.97 -7.10
C PRO A 418 -6.76 -11.80 -6.40
N PHE A 419 -6.21 -10.58 -6.41
CA PHE A 419 -4.86 -10.28 -5.90
C PHE A 419 -4.67 -10.62 -4.40
N ASN A 420 -5.73 -10.50 -3.60
CA ASN A 420 -5.71 -10.87 -2.19
C ASN A 420 -5.37 -12.36 -1.94
N ARG A 421 -5.59 -13.25 -2.92
CA ARG A 421 -5.18 -14.67 -2.81
C ARG A 421 -3.67 -14.82 -2.93
N VAL A 422 -3.00 -13.94 -3.68
CA VAL A 422 -1.54 -13.85 -3.70
C VAL A 422 -1.03 -13.40 -2.34
N GLN A 423 -1.58 -12.31 -1.79
CA GLN A 423 -1.19 -11.81 -0.46
C GLN A 423 -1.42 -12.84 0.65
N LEU A 424 -2.55 -13.56 0.63
CA LEU A 424 -2.82 -14.64 1.57
C LEU A 424 -1.80 -15.77 1.45
N SER A 425 -1.44 -16.15 0.22
CA SER A 425 -0.48 -17.22 -0.02
C SER A 425 0.93 -16.84 0.45
N ARG A 426 1.35 -15.58 0.24
CA ARG A 426 2.58 -15.00 0.84
C ARG A 426 2.56 -15.14 2.36
N SER A 427 1.51 -14.62 3.00
CA SER A 427 1.37 -14.64 4.46
C SER A 427 1.36 -16.05 5.06
N LEU A 428 0.85 -17.03 4.32
CA LEU A 428 0.81 -18.43 4.76
C LEU A 428 2.03 -19.26 4.34
N GLY A 429 2.97 -18.69 3.57
CA GLY A 429 4.09 -19.42 2.98
C GLY A 429 3.64 -20.59 2.10
N ARG A 430 2.53 -20.42 1.36
CA ARG A 430 1.95 -21.46 0.49
C ARG A 430 2.12 -21.10 -0.97
N ALA A 431 2.43 -22.10 -1.80
CA ALA A 431 2.45 -21.93 -3.25
C ALA A 431 1.06 -21.59 -3.79
N LEU A 432 1.04 -20.73 -4.82
CA LEU A 432 -0.12 -20.46 -5.66
C LEU A 432 -0.41 -21.65 -6.57
N PRO A 433 -1.67 -21.84 -6.98
CA PRO A 433 -2.00 -22.72 -8.09
C PRO A 433 -1.27 -22.30 -9.38
N ASP A 434 -1.05 -23.27 -10.28
CA ASP A 434 -0.47 -22.98 -11.58
C ASP A 434 -1.31 -21.98 -12.38
N ASP A 435 -0.63 -21.20 -13.23
CA ASP A 435 -1.23 -20.29 -14.21
C ASP A 435 -2.11 -19.15 -13.64
N VAL A 436 -1.99 -18.82 -12.36
CA VAL A 436 -2.80 -17.74 -11.74
C VAL A 436 -2.07 -16.41 -11.63
N ALA A 437 -0.73 -16.41 -11.66
CA ALA A 437 0.11 -15.23 -11.51
C ALA A 437 1.41 -15.36 -12.33
N SER A 438 2.09 -14.23 -12.52
CA SER A 438 3.33 -14.13 -13.28
C SER A 438 4.32 -13.17 -12.62
N ASP A 439 5.60 -13.39 -12.86
CA ASP A 439 6.69 -12.47 -12.46
C ASP A 439 6.80 -11.24 -13.38
N ALA A 440 7.80 -10.39 -13.15
CA ALA A 440 8.09 -9.20 -13.95
C ALA A 440 8.33 -9.48 -15.44
N SER A 441 8.75 -10.71 -15.80
CA SER A 441 9.00 -11.11 -17.19
C SER A 441 7.74 -11.60 -17.91
N GLY A 442 6.63 -11.75 -17.19
CA GLY A 442 5.39 -12.35 -17.69
C GLY A 442 5.37 -13.87 -17.66
N ALA A 443 6.40 -14.52 -17.10
CA ALA A 443 6.44 -15.97 -16.91
C ALA A 443 5.54 -16.38 -15.75
N ASN A 444 4.77 -17.46 -15.90
CA ASN A 444 3.89 -17.95 -14.84
C ASN A 444 4.72 -18.48 -13.65
N VAL A 445 4.30 -18.12 -12.44
CA VAL A 445 4.97 -18.50 -11.18
C VAL A 445 3.96 -19.00 -10.16
N THR A 446 4.39 -19.97 -9.36
CA THR A 446 3.64 -20.48 -8.20
C THR A 446 4.15 -19.91 -6.89
N ASP A 447 5.36 -19.36 -6.87
CA ASP A 447 5.89 -18.69 -5.69
C ASP A 447 5.17 -17.33 -5.53
N PRO A 448 4.41 -17.14 -4.44
CA PRO A 448 3.68 -15.90 -4.25
C PRO A 448 4.62 -14.71 -4.04
N ASP A 449 5.85 -14.87 -3.54
CA ASP A 449 6.75 -13.75 -3.23
C ASP A 449 7.28 -13.06 -4.50
N VAL A 450 7.53 -13.83 -5.55
CA VAL A 450 7.96 -13.31 -6.86
C VAL A 450 6.80 -12.91 -7.79
N ALA A 451 5.54 -13.18 -7.40
CA ALA A 451 4.37 -12.87 -8.22
C ALA A 451 4.12 -11.35 -8.34
N GLU A 452 4.33 -10.78 -9.51
CA GLU A 452 4.15 -9.34 -9.76
C GLU A 452 2.81 -8.99 -10.41
N MET A 453 2.23 -9.88 -11.20
CA MET A 453 0.98 -9.63 -11.93
C MET A 453 0.09 -10.86 -11.94
N LEU A 454 -1.22 -10.65 -12.02
CA LEU A 454 -2.19 -11.73 -12.13
C LEU A 454 -2.30 -12.20 -13.58
N ALA A 455 -2.60 -13.48 -13.76
CA ALA A 455 -2.93 -14.04 -15.05
C ALA A 455 -4.44 -13.93 -15.35
N PRO A 456 -4.83 -13.69 -16.61
CA PRO A 456 -6.23 -13.69 -17.01
C PRO A 456 -6.84 -15.11 -16.94
N LEU A 457 -8.15 -15.19 -16.70
CA LEU A 457 -8.88 -16.46 -16.69
C LEU A 457 -8.68 -17.23 -18.01
N GLY A 458 -8.44 -18.53 -17.92
CA GLY A 458 -8.17 -19.42 -19.07
C GLY A 458 -6.76 -20.01 -19.08
N GLY A 459 -5.94 -19.67 -18.08
CA GLY A 459 -4.61 -20.25 -17.84
C GLY A 459 -3.59 -19.89 -18.93
N ALA A 460 -2.48 -20.64 -18.98
CA ALA A 460 -1.40 -20.38 -19.93
C ALA A 460 -1.85 -20.44 -21.40
N LEU A 461 -2.74 -21.38 -21.73
CA LEU A 461 -3.13 -21.67 -23.13
C LEU A 461 -4.28 -20.82 -23.64
N PHE A 462 -5.26 -20.50 -22.79
CA PHE A 462 -6.51 -19.84 -23.22
C PHE A 462 -6.79 -18.52 -22.50
N GLY A 463 -5.79 -17.97 -21.80
CA GLY A 463 -5.89 -16.70 -21.06
C GLY A 463 -6.35 -15.50 -21.90
N TYR A 464 -6.23 -15.55 -23.23
CA TYR A 464 -6.77 -14.52 -24.12
C TYR A 464 -8.29 -14.36 -23.98
N LYS A 465 -9.01 -15.39 -23.54
CA LYS A 465 -10.46 -15.31 -23.26
C LYS A 465 -10.75 -14.47 -22.02
N GLY A 466 -10.04 -14.71 -20.92
CA GLY A 466 -10.14 -13.89 -19.72
C GLY A 466 -9.71 -12.44 -19.97
N ALA A 467 -8.64 -12.24 -20.74
CA ALA A 467 -8.20 -10.90 -21.15
C ALA A 467 -9.27 -10.19 -22.02
N GLY A 468 -9.95 -10.91 -22.90
CA GLY A 468 -11.08 -10.39 -23.67
C GLY A 468 -12.28 -10.03 -22.81
N LEU A 469 -12.60 -10.84 -21.80
CA LEU A 469 -13.65 -10.51 -20.80
C LEU A 469 -13.26 -9.29 -19.96
N ALA A 470 -12.00 -9.17 -19.57
CA ALA A 470 -11.49 -7.99 -18.87
C ALA A 470 -11.62 -6.72 -19.72
N GLY A 471 -11.35 -6.82 -21.02
CA GLY A 471 -11.55 -5.74 -21.99
C GLY A 471 -13.03 -5.38 -22.19
N LEU A 472 -13.94 -6.36 -22.17
CA LEU A 472 -15.39 -6.10 -22.19
C LEU A 472 -15.83 -5.26 -20.98
N ALA A 473 -15.41 -5.67 -19.78
CA ALA A 473 -15.68 -4.93 -18.55
C ALA A 473 -15.02 -3.54 -18.55
N GLU A 474 -13.81 -3.41 -19.10
CA GLU A 474 -13.13 -2.12 -19.28
C GLU A 474 -13.98 -1.18 -20.15
N VAL A 475 -14.38 -1.62 -21.35
CA VAL A 475 -15.14 -0.81 -22.31
C VAL A 475 -16.47 -0.36 -21.72
N PHE A 476 -17.21 -1.24 -21.04
CA PHE A 476 -18.44 -0.85 -20.37
C PHE A 476 -18.20 0.18 -19.27
N SER A 477 -17.13 0.03 -18.50
CA SER A 477 -16.83 0.88 -17.35
C SER A 477 -16.32 2.26 -17.75
N THR A 478 -15.66 2.40 -18.90
CA THR A 478 -14.93 3.63 -19.27
C THR A 478 -15.53 4.34 -20.49
N ALA A 479 -15.72 3.63 -21.60
CA ALA A 479 -15.99 4.25 -22.90
C ALA A 479 -17.35 4.96 -22.97
N PHE A 480 -18.33 4.54 -22.17
CA PHE A 480 -19.66 5.16 -22.12
C PHE A 480 -19.76 6.37 -21.19
N SER A 481 -18.82 6.55 -20.27
CA SER A 481 -18.85 7.59 -19.24
C SER A 481 -17.65 8.55 -19.27
N ASP A 482 -16.66 8.27 -20.13
CA ASP A 482 -15.37 8.98 -20.18
C ASP A 482 -14.60 8.88 -18.84
N ALA A 483 -14.72 7.72 -18.18
CA ALA A 483 -13.93 7.42 -16.99
C ALA A 483 -12.54 6.88 -17.40
N PRO A 484 -11.51 7.04 -16.54
CA PRO A 484 -10.15 6.61 -16.86
C PRO A 484 -10.03 5.10 -17.06
N LEU A 485 -9.10 4.70 -17.93
CA LEU A 485 -8.71 3.30 -18.13
C LEU A 485 -7.96 2.73 -16.92
N SER A 486 -7.92 1.40 -16.79
CA SER A 486 -7.17 0.70 -15.73
C SER A 486 -5.72 1.16 -15.56
N ALA A 487 -5.05 1.53 -16.66
CA ALA A 487 -3.65 2.00 -16.66
C ALA A 487 -3.51 3.47 -16.22
N GLU A 488 -4.60 4.23 -16.24
CA GLU A 488 -4.66 5.65 -15.90
C GLU A 488 -5.11 5.88 -14.45
N LEU A 489 -5.70 4.86 -13.84
CA LEU A 489 -6.22 4.92 -12.47
C LEU A 489 -5.08 4.96 -11.43
N PRO A 490 -5.15 5.87 -10.44
CA PRO A 490 -4.28 5.82 -9.28
C PRO A 490 -4.47 4.50 -8.51
N PRO A 491 -3.44 3.98 -7.81
CA PRO A 491 -3.55 2.78 -7.01
C PRO A 491 -4.65 2.85 -5.94
N MET A 492 -5.31 1.72 -5.66
CA MET A 492 -6.30 1.67 -4.58
C MET A 492 -5.66 1.93 -3.21
N ILE A 493 -4.54 1.27 -2.95
CA ILE A 493 -3.75 1.45 -1.73
C ILE A 493 -2.57 2.35 -2.08
N SER A 494 -2.52 3.53 -1.47
CA SER A 494 -1.49 4.54 -1.68
C SER A 494 -1.38 5.44 -0.45
N ASP A 495 -0.23 6.09 -0.27
CA ASP A 495 -0.04 7.10 0.78
C ASP A 495 -0.90 8.35 0.53
N ASP A 496 -1.18 8.66 -0.74
CA ASP A 496 -2.16 9.67 -1.11
C ASP A 496 -3.58 9.08 -0.98
N MET A 497 -4.28 9.46 0.08
CA MET A 497 -5.70 9.15 0.30
C MET A 497 -6.59 10.39 0.22
N ALA A 498 -6.11 11.46 -0.41
CA ALA A 498 -6.85 12.69 -0.66
C ALA A 498 -7.30 12.82 -2.12
N THR A 499 -6.49 12.37 -3.08
CA THR A 499 -6.85 12.46 -4.51
C THR A 499 -7.92 11.42 -4.88
N PRO A 500 -9.07 11.85 -5.43
CA PRO A 500 -10.10 10.93 -5.93
C PRO A 500 -9.62 10.10 -7.11
N ARG A 501 -10.05 8.83 -7.18
CA ARG A 501 -9.61 7.89 -8.22
C ARG A 501 -10.42 7.97 -9.51
N LYS A 502 -11.63 8.54 -9.47
CA LYS A 502 -12.51 8.76 -10.63
C LYS A 502 -12.90 7.47 -11.39
N LEU A 503 -13.03 6.33 -10.70
CA LEU A 503 -13.35 5.05 -11.32
C LEU A 503 -14.63 5.10 -12.17
N GLY A 504 -14.64 4.26 -13.20
CA GLY A 504 -15.80 3.98 -14.03
C GLY A 504 -16.51 2.70 -13.62
N ALA A 505 -17.81 2.64 -13.85
CA ALA A 505 -18.62 1.44 -13.65
C ALA A 505 -19.84 1.47 -14.58
N PHE A 506 -20.52 0.34 -14.71
CA PHE A 506 -21.69 0.21 -15.57
C PHE A 506 -22.70 -0.76 -14.99
N VAL A 507 -23.97 -0.38 -15.02
CA VAL A 507 -25.10 -1.20 -14.54
C VAL A 507 -26.12 -1.35 -15.65
N MET A 508 -26.68 -2.55 -15.79
CA MET A 508 -27.74 -2.83 -16.77
C MET A 508 -28.88 -3.61 -16.12
N ALA A 509 -30.12 -3.22 -16.41
CA ALA A 509 -31.33 -3.96 -16.05
C ALA A 509 -32.09 -4.33 -17.33
N LEU A 510 -32.46 -5.60 -17.47
CA LEU A 510 -33.29 -6.09 -18.56
C LEU A 510 -34.60 -6.59 -17.98
N ASP A 511 -35.72 -6.06 -18.48
CA ASP A 511 -37.05 -6.43 -18.01
C ASP A 511 -37.57 -7.66 -18.79
N PRO A 512 -37.73 -8.83 -18.14
CA PRO A 512 -38.27 -10.01 -18.79
C PRO A 512 -39.66 -9.81 -19.41
N GLU A 513 -40.46 -8.86 -18.90
CA GLU A 513 -41.79 -8.55 -19.45
C GLU A 513 -41.73 -7.95 -20.86
N ALA A 514 -40.60 -7.32 -21.23
CA ALA A 514 -40.38 -6.84 -22.59
C ALA A 514 -39.99 -7.95 -23.58
N PHE A 515 -39.76 -9.18 -23.10
CA PHE A 515 -39.36 -10.34 -23.90
C PHE A 515 -40.40 -11.47 -23.80
N SER A 516 -40.07 -12.58 -23.14
CA SER A 516 -40.92 -13.76 -23.03
C SER A 516 -41.97 -13.68 -21.91
N GLY A 517 -41.97 -12.60 -21.13
CA GLY A 517 -42.74 -12.49 -19.89
C GLY A 517 -42.00 -13.06 -18.69
N ARG A 518 -42.22 -12.45 -17.52
CA ARG A 518 -41.49 -12.79 -16.27
C ARG A 518 -41.68 -14.25 -15.84
N ALA A 519 -42.91 -14.76 -15.88
CA ALA A 519 -43.20 -16.13 -15.45
C ALA A 519 -42.48 -17.19 -16.31
N VAL A 520 -42.38 -16.94 -17.63
CA VAL A 520 -41.67 -17.83 -18.56
C VAL A 520 -40.17 -17.77 -18.28
N PHE A 521 -39.63 -16.56 -18.11
CA PHE A 521 -38.21 -16.34 -17.81
C PHE A 521 -37.79 -17.06 -16.52
N GLU A 522 -38.49 -16.83 -15.41
CA GLU A 522 -38.22 -17.49 -14.13
C GLU A 522 -38.37 -19.02 -14.22
N GLY A 523 -39.35 -19.51 -15.00
CA GLY A 523 -39.50 -20.93 -15.31
C GLY A 523 -38.30 -21.54 -16.04
N VAL A 524 -37.69 -20.81 -16.97
CA VAL A 524 -36.47 -21.24 -17.67
C VAL A 524 -35.28 -21.26 -16.72
N ILE A 525 -35.09 -20.22 -15.91
CA ILE A 525 -34.00 -20.17 -14.92
C ILE A 525 -34.10 -21.35 -13.93
N ARG A 526 -35.30 -21.64 -13.40
CA ARG A 526 -35.50 -22.80 -12.50
C ARG A 526 -35.15 -24.12 -13.17
N ARG A 527 -35.60 -24.33 -14.41
CA ARG A 527 -35.26 -25.55 -15.16
C ARG A 527 -33.76 -25.69 -15.39
N TYR A 528 -33.08 -24.57 -15.68
CA TYR A 528 -31.63 -24.55 -15.86
C TYR A 528 -30.89 -24.89 -14.56
N LEU A 529 -31.27 -24.27 -13.43
CA LEU A 529 -30.69 -24.56 -12.12
C LEU A 529 -30.91 -26.03 -11.71
N ALA A 530 -32.11 -26.56 -11.94
CA ALA A 530 -32.42 -27.97 -11.68
C ALA A 530 -31.58 -28.92 -12.56
N ALA A 531 -31.35 -28.57 -13.83
CA ALA A 531 -30.50 -29.35 -14.72
C ALA A 531 -29.03 -29.34 -14.27
N ILE A 532 -28.51 -28.22 -13.78
CA ILE A 532 -27.16 -28.15 -13.19
C ILE A 532 -27.08 -29.04 -11.96
N ALA A 533 -28.03 -28.93 -11.03
CA ALA A 533 -28.04 -29.71 -9.80
C ALA A 533 -28.17 -31.23 -10.04
N ALA A 534 -28.83 -31.63 -11.13
CA ALA A 534 -28.96 -33.03 -11.54
C ALA A 534 -27.78 -33.55 -12.38
N SER A 535 -26.84 -32.67 -12.77
CA SER A 535 -25.69 -33.08 -13.58
C SER A 535 -24.77 -34.00 -12.77
N ALA A 536 -24.23 -35.03 -13.42
CA ALA A 536 -23.26 -35.92 -12.81
C ALA A 536 -21.99 -35.15 -12.42
N ALA A 537 -21.54 -35.32 -11.18
CA ALA A 537 -20.26 -34.81 -10.71
C ALA A 537 -19.13 -35.82 -11.00
N ALA A 538 -17.91 -35.32 -11.21
CA ALA A 538 -16.73 -36.16 -11.20
C ALA A 538 -16.51 -36.78 -9.80
N PRO A 539 -15.79 -37.91 -9.68
CA PRO A 539 -15.52 -38.52 -8.38
C PRO A 539 -14.87 -37.53 -7.40
N GLY A 540 -15.49 -37.33 -6.23
CA GLY A 540 -15.00 -36.41 -5.19
C GLY A 540 -15.41 -34.95 -5.38
N GLU A 541 -16.05 -34.60 -6.49
CA GLU A 541 -16.48 -33.24 -6.80
C GLU A 541 -17.98 -33.03 -6.54
N THR A 542 -18.40 -31.76 -6.48
CA THR A 542 -19.82 -31.38 -6.41
C THR A 542 -20.12 -30.31 -7.45
N VAL A 543 -21.10 -30.57 -8.32
CA VAL A 543 -21.56 -29.60 -9.31
C VAL A 543 -22.45 -28.56 -8.63
N MET A 544 -22.26 -27.29 -8.99
CA MET A 544 -23.05 -26.19 -8.43
C MET A 544 -23.30 -25.11 -9.49
N ALA A 545 -24.44 -24.42 -9.37
CA ALA A 545 -24.71 -23.23 -10.16
C ALA A 545 -24.03 -22.00 -9.52
N PRO A 546 -23.69 -20.96 -10.30
CA PRO A 546 -23.29 -19.67 -9.77
C PRO A 546 -24.26 -19.17 -8.68
N GLY A 547 -23.71 -18.79 -7.53
CA GLY A 547 -24.45 -18.31 -6.36
C GLY A 547 -24.74 -19.41 -5.32
N THR A 548 -24.75 -20.70 -5.70
CA THR A 548 -25.11 -21.80 -4.78
C THR A 548 -24.23 -21.82 -3.52
N ARG A 549 -22.91 -21.62 -3.69
CA ARG A 549 -21.96 -21.58 -2.57
C ARG A 549 -22.20 -20.36 -1.69
N GLU A 550 -22.47 -19.22 -2.31
CA GLU A 550 -22.73 -17.94 -1.67
C GLU A 550 -24.04 -17.98 -0.86
N TRP A 551 -25.10 -18.63 -1.36
CA TRP A 551 -26.37 -18.81 -0.64
C TRP A 551 -26.23 -19.71 0.58
N ALA A 552 -25.49 -20.82 0.46
CA ALA A 552 -25.18 -21.69 1.58
C ALA A 552 -24.40 -20.95 2.68
N GLU A 553 -23.42 -20.14 2.28
CA GLU A 553 -22.63 -19.34 3.20
C GLU A 553 -23.44 -18.21 3.85
N ALA A 554 -24.34 -17.56 3.09
CA ALA A 554 -25.27 -16.57 3.62
C ALA A 554 -26.17 -17.16 4.69
N ALA A 555 -26.76 -18.34 4.45
CA ALA A 555 -27.57 -19.05 5.44
C ALA A 555 -26.75 -19.36 6.70
N ARG A 556 -25.50 -19.83 6.53
CA ARG A 556 -24.59 -20.12 7.65
C ARG A 556 -24.26 -18.86 8.47
N ARG A 557 -23.94 -17.74 7.82
CA ARG A 557 -23.53 -16.48 8.50
C ARG A 557 -24.70 -15.73 9.11
N ARG A 558 -25.92 -15.87 8.58
CA ARG A 558 -27.13 -15.40 9.27
C ARG A 558 -27.34 -16.12 10.60
N ALA A 559 -27.06 -17.43 10.65
CA ALA A 559 -27.23 -18.23 11.86
C ALA A 559 -26.07 -18.06 12.87
N LEU A 560 -24.83 -17.98 12.38
CA LEU A 560 -23.62 -18.08 13.21
C LEU A 560 -22.80 -16.78 13.30
N GLY A 561 -23.15 -15.75 12.53
CA GLY A 561 -22.31 -14.56 12.35
C GLY A 561 -21.09 -14.80 11.45
N MET A 562 -20.37 -13.72 11.14
CA MET A 562 -19.12 -13.76 10.37
C MET A 562 -17.90 -13.88 11.29
N THR A 563 -16.80 -14.38 10.74
CA THR A 563 -15.54 -14.54 11.46
C THR A 563 -14.59 -13.38 11.14
N LEU A 564 -14.07 -12.71 12.17
CA LEU A 564 -13.05 -11.65 12.06
C LEU A 564 -11.80 -12.03 12.82
N ASP A 565 -10.64 -11.70 12.25
CA ASP A 565 -9.37 -11.78 12.96
C ASP A 565 -9.29 -10.72 14.07
N ARG A 566 -8.48 -11.00 15.08
CA ARG A 566 -8.39 -10.17 16.28
C ARG A 566 -7.79 -8.80 16.00
N THR A 567 -6.82 -8.73 15.08
CA THR A 567 -6.20 -7.47 14.65
C THR A 567 -7.22 -6.52 14.04
N SER A 568 -8.12 -7.03 13.19
CA SER A 568 -9.24 -6.25 12.63
C SER A 568 -10.17 -5.74 13.73
N VAL A 569 -10.52 -6.58 14.71
CA VAL A 569 -11.40 -6.18 15.82
C VAL A 569 -10.76 -5.09 16.69
N GLU A 570 -9.47 -5.23 17.01
CA GLU A 570 -8.72 -4.22 17.78
C GLU A 570 -8.61 -2.90 17.02
N ALA A 571 -8.39 -2.94 15.71
CA ALA A 571 -8.38 -1.74 14.87
C ALA A 571 -9.73 -1.02 14.88
N LEU A 572 -10.84 -1.77 14.77
CA LEU A 572 -12.19 -1.21 14.86
C LEU A 572 -12.50 -0.68 16.27
N ALA A 573 -12.02 -1.34 17.33
CA ALA A 573 -12.19 -0.89 18.70
C ALA A 573 -11.46 0.45 18.97
N ARG A 574 -10.21 0.59 18.50
CA ARG A 574 -9.47 1.87 18.58
C ARG A 574 -10.19 2.99 17.82
N PHE A 575 -10.74 2.67 16.64
CA PHE A 575 -11.54 3.63 15.89
C PHE A 575 -12.80 4.05 16.66
N ALA A 576 -13.49 3.09 17.28
CA ALA A 576 -14.70 3.33 18.06
C ALA A 576 -14.43 4.25 19.25
N GLU A 577 -13.36 4.00 20.00
CA GLU A 577 -12.91 4.83 21.12
C GLU A 577 -12.61 6.27 20.67
N ALA A 578 -11.84 6.43 19.60
CA ALA A 578 -11.47 7.74 19.07
C ALA A 578 -12.67 8.59 18.58
N HIS A 579 -13.81 7.96 18.27
CA HIS A 579 -15.00 8.63 17.73
C HIS A 579 -16.23 8.54 18.65
N GLY A 580 -16.09 8.01 19.87
CA GLY A 580 -17.20 7.88 20.82
C GLY A 580 -18.32 6.94 20.34
N ILE A 581 -17.97 5.89 19.60
CA ILE A 581 -18.92 4.87 19.12
C ILE A 581 -18.86 3.67 20.07
N ASP A 582 -20.02 3.06 20.34
CA ASP A 582 -20.08 1.80 21.06
C ASP A 582 -19.20 0.72 20.38
N PRO A 583 -18.31 0.05 21.11
CA PRO A 583 -17.40 -0.93 20.52
C PRO A 583 -18.17 -2.14 19.96
N LEU A 584 -17.52 -2.83 19.02
CA LEU A 584 -18.06 -4.01 18.36
C LEU A 584 -18.27 -5.15 19.36
N ARG A 585 -19.48 -5.70 19.41
CA ARG A 585 -19.80 -6.85 20.26
C ARG A 585 -19.37 -8.14 19.58
N THR A 586 -18.52 -8.92 20.25
CA THR A 586 -17.93 -10.15 19.71
C THR A 586 -18.28 -11.37 20.57
N ARG A 587 -18.25 -12.57 19.97
CA ARG A 587 -18.41 -13.86 20.65
C ARG A 587 -17.21 -14.78 20.34
N PRO A 588 -16.81 -15.67 21.26
CA PRO A 588 -15.81 -16.71 20.98
C PRO A 588 -16.29 -17.65 19.86
N GLU A 589 -15.39 -18.18 19.04
CA GLU A 589 -15.75 -18.98 17.86
C GLU A 589 -16.56 -20.26 18.16
N GLY A 590 -16.44 -20.80 19.38
CA GLY A 590 -17.07 -22.06 19.82
C GLY A 590 -18.37 -21.92 20.62
N ARG A 591 -19.04 -20.76 20.64
CA ARG A 591 -20.32 -20.55 21.34
C ARG A 591 -21.39 -19.91 20.48
#